data_AF-A0AA35QSB2-F1
#
_entry.id   AF-A0AA35QSB2-F1
#
_cell.length_a   1.000
_cell.length_b   1.000
_cell.length_c   1.000
_cell.angle_alpha   90.00
_cell.angle_beta   90.00
_cell.angle_gamma   90.00
#
_symmetry.space_group_name_H-M   'P 1'
#
loop_
_entity.id
_entity.type
_entity.pdbx_description
1 polymer ?
#
loop_
_entity_poly.entity_id
_entity_poly.type
_entity_poly.pdbx_seq_one_letter_code
_entity_poly.pdbx_strand_id
1 'polypeptide(L)' 'MHIGRDGLFYLAERESGEAVENLLTVRDGSGTVLARWTTPRSHQIWPDAHGNIYLVSGGATDAAKGLGTKYVRVR' A
#
# COMPACT_ATOMS: atom_id res chain seq x y z
N MET A 1 1.30 -7.72 -0.85
CA MET A 1 -0.17 -7.81 -0.76
C MET A 1 -0.55 -8.12 0.68
N HIS A 2 -1.63 -7.52 1.18
CA HIS A 2 -2.28 -7.89 2.44
C HIS A 2 -3.79 -8.07 2.18
N ILE A 3 -4.41 -9.05 2.85
CA ILE A 3 -5.86 -9.28 2.81
C ILE A 3 -6.40 -9.01 4.21
N GLY A 4 -7.25 -8.00 4.34
CA GLY A 4 -7.87 -7.62 5.59
C GLY A 4 -8.94 -8.62 6.03
N ARG A 5 -9.22 -8.66 7.34
CA ARG A 5 -10.31 -9.49 7.89
C ARG A 5 -11.70 -9.05 7.43
N ASP A 6 -11.81 -7.82 6.94
CA ASP A 6 -12.98 -7.22 6.31
C ASP A 6 -13.15 -7.63 4.83
N GLY A 7 -12.25 -8.45 4.29
CA GLY A 7 -12.27 -8.88 2.90
C GLY A 7 -11.70 -7.85 1.92
N LEU A 8 -11.09 -6.76 2.41
CA LEU A 8 -10.41 -5.79 1.56
C LEU A 8 -9.02 -6.27 1.16
N PHE A 9 -8.65 -5.96 -0.08
CA PHE A 9 -7.34 -6.27 -0.65
C PHE A 9 -6.49 -5.01 -0.68
N TYR A 10 -5.30 -5.07 -0.08
CA TYR A 10 -4.33 -4.00 -0.06
C TYR A 10 -3.14 -4.40 -0.92
N LEU A 11 -2.92 -3.66 -2.01
CA LEU A 11 -1.94 -3.99 -3.03
C LEU A 11 -0.91 -2.87 -3.17
N ALA A 12 0.37 -3.24 -3.06
CA ALA A 12 1.49 -2.42 -3.51
C ALA A 12 1.78 -2.87 -4.94
N GLU A 13 1.48 -2.02 -5.90
CA GLU A 13 1.46 -2.36 -7.32
C GLU A 13 2.04 -1.23 -8.18
N ARG A 14 2.13 -1.49 -9.49
CA ARG A 14 2.43 -0.49 -10.52
C ARG A 14 1.37 -0.61 -11.59
N GLU A 15 1.04 0.50 -12.24
CA GLU A 15 0.09 0.50 -13.35
C GLU A 15 0.60 -0.34 -14.54
N SER A 16 1.90 -0.30 -14.79
CA SER A 16 2.59 -1.12 -15.78
C SER A 16 4.03 -1.41 -15.33
N GLY A 17 4.74 -2.26 -16.07
CA GLY A 17 6.17 -2.51 -15.83
C GLY A 17 7.05 -1.26 -16.02
N GLU A 18 6.60 -0.32 -16.85
CA GLU A 18 7.29 0.91 -17.22
C GLU A 18 6.89 2.11 -16.35
N ALA A 19 5.76 2.05 -15.65
CA ALA A 19 5.22 3.15 -14.87
C ALA A 19 6.20 3.62 -13.79
N VAL A 20 6.61 4.89 -13.81
CA VAL A 20 7.62 5.43 -12.86
C VAL A 20 7.14 5.34 -11.42
N GLU A 21 5.85 5.63 -11.20
CA GLU A 21 5.24 5.64 -9.88
C GLU A 21 4.87 4.24 -9.39
N ASN A 22 4.92 4.05 -8.06
CA ASN A 22 4.30 2.90 -7.40
C ASN A 22 2.98 3.34 -6.76
N LEU A 23 2.08 2.40 -6.60
CA LEU A 23 0.74 2.64 -6.10
C LEU A 23 0.46 1.75 -4.89
N LEU A 24 -0.28 2.31 -3.95
CA LEU A 24 -1.08 1.54 -3.01
C LEU A 24 -2.53 1.62 -3.46
N THR A 25 -3.18 0.48 -3.69
CA THR A 25 -4.64 0.42 -3.86
C THR A 25 -5.30 -0.42 -2.78
N VAL A 26 -6.51 0.00 -2.44
CA VAL A 26 -7.45 -0.78 -1.62
C VAL A 26 -8.59 -1.20 -2.53
N ARG A 27 -8.89 -2.49 -2.56
CA ARG A 27 -9.92 -3.07 -3.42
C ARG A 27 -10.89 -3.92 -2.63
N ASP A 28 -12.13 -4.00 -3.11
CA ASP A 28 -13.09 -4.98 -2.59
C ASP A 28 -12.85 -6.39 -3.18
N GLY A 29 -13.64 -7.36 -2.75
CA GLY A 29 -13.55 -8.75 -3.24
C GLY A 29 -13.93 -8.95 -4.72
N SER A 30 -14.53 -7.95 -5.38
CA SER A 30 -14.76 -7.95 -6.82
C SER A 30 -13.58 -7.35 -7.62
N GLY A 31 -12.61 -6.75 -6.92
CA GLY A 31 -11.46 -6.08 -7.52
C GLY A 31 -11.69 -4.58 -7.78
N THR A 32 -12.83 -4.03 -7.39
CA THR A 32 -13.13 -2.59 -7.52
C THR A 32 -12.19 -1.78 -6.63
N VAL A 33 -11.55 -0.75 -7.18
CA VAL A 33 -10.66 0.14 -6.43
C VAL A 33 -11.47 1.12 -5.59
N LEU A 34 -11.34 1.02 -4.27
CA LEU A 34 -12.00 1.89 -3.30
C LEU A 34 -11.14 3.10 -2.90
N ALA A 35 -9.82 2.95 -2.95
CA ALA A 35 -8.87 4.03 -2.68
C ALA A 35 -7.53 3.77 -3.36
N ARG A 36 -6.80 4.84 -3.67
CA ARG A 36 -5.50 4.82 -4.35
C ARG A 36 -4.61 5.95 -3.84
N TRP A 37 -3.32 5.64 -3.66
CA TRP A 37 -2.27 6.62 -3.38
C TRP A 37 -1.04 6.34 -4.23
N THR A 38 -0.33 7.39 -4.64
CA THR A 38 1.05 7.28 -5.11
C THR A 38 1.97 7.05 -3.93
N THR A 39 2.88 6.08 -4.05
CA THR A 39 3.77 5.67 -2.97
C THR A 39 5.17 5.40 -3.48
N PRO A 40 6.20 5.49 -2.62
CA PRO A 40 7.47 4.84 -2.90
C PRO A 40 7.28 3.32 -3.08
N ARG A 41 8.29 2.65 -3.62
CA ARG A 41 8.31 1.18 -3.71
C ARG A 41 8.23 0.59 -2.30
N SER A 42 7.26 -0.29 -2.09
CA SER A 42 7.03 -0.96 -0.82
C SER A 42 6.96 -2.47 -0.99
N HIS A 43 7.52 -3.20 -0.02
CA HIS A 43 7.48 -4.65 0.02
C HIS A 43 6.48 -5.19 1.06
N GLN A 44 6.06 -4.36 2.02
CA GLN A 44 5.19 -4.77 3.12
C GLN A 44 4.11 -3.71 3.37
N ILE A 45 2.89 -4.20 3.59
CA ILE A 45 1.69 -3.39 3.80
C ILE A 45 1.06 -3.86 5.10
N TRP A 46 0.76 -2.92 6.00
CA TRP A 46 0.15 -3.22 7.29
C TRP A 46 -1.03 -2.27 7.56
N PRO A 47 -2.26 -2.70 7.32
CA PRO A 47 -3.44 -1.97 7.79
C PRO A 47 -3.69 -2.23 9.29
N ASP A 48 -4.13 -1.22 10.02
CA ASP A 48 -4.55 -1.36 11.42
C ASP A 48 -6.09 -1.39 11.58
N ALA A 49 -6.54 -1.67 12.81
CA ALA A 49 -7.97 -1.74 13.13
C ALA A 49 -8.71 -0.39 13.03
N HIS A 50 -7.98 0.72 12.91
CA HIS A 50 -8.53 2.07 12.76
C HIS A 50 -8.60 2.49 11.28
N GLY A 51 -8.16 1.64 10.35
CA GLY A 51 -8.15 1.94 8.91
C GLY A 51 -6.95 2.78 8.45
N ASN A 52 -5.93 2.94 9.30
CA ASN A 52 -4.64 3.46 8.84
C ASN A 52 -3.89 2.36 8.10
N ILE A 53 -3.05 2.75 7.14
CA ILE A 53 -2.23 1.83 6.35
C ILE A 53 -0.78 2.27 6.45
N TYR A 54 0.08 1.35 6.85
CA TYR A 54 1.51 1.56 6.96
C TYR A 54 2.23 0.83 5.84
N LEU A 55 3.11 1.54 5.15
CA LEU A 55 4.00 0.97 4.15
C LEU A 55 5.43 0.99 4.64
N VAL A 56 6.11 -0.15 4.55
CA VAL A 56 7.57 -0.20 4.68
C VAL A 56 8.13 0.02 3.29
N SER A 57 8.76 1.17 3.09
CA SER A 57 9.40 1.53 1.82
C SER A 57 10.91 1.53 1.94
N GLY A 58 11.57 0.87 0.99
CA GLY A 58 13.02 0.85 0.88
C GLY A 58 13.48 1.95 -0.05
N GLY A 59 13.80 3.12 0.49
CA GLY A 59 14.48 4.20 -0.24
C GLY A 59 16.02 4.14 -0.12
N ALA A 60 16.54 3.32 0.79
CA ALA A 60 17.96 3.24 1.10
C ALA A 60 18.42 1.78 1.04
N THR A 61 19.67 1.59 0.62
CA THR A 61 20.42 0.31 0.63
C THR A 61 20.63 -0.27 2.03
N ASP A 62 20.02 0.33 3.06
CA ASP A 62 20.16 0.01 4.47
C ASP A 62 18.77 -0.26 5.07
N ALA A 63 18.50 -1.52 5.40
CA ALA A 63 17.24 -1.98 5.98
C ALA A 63 16.95 -1.34 7.36
N ALA A 64 17.98 -0.84 8.07
CA ALA A 64 17.80 -0.17 9.36
C ALA A 64 17.23 1.25 9.21
N LYS A 65 17.15 1.79 7.98
CA LYS A 65 16.68 3.15 7.68
C LYS A 65 15.35 3.18 6.92
N GLY A 66 14.60 2.07 6.92
CA GLY A 66 13.29 2.00 6.28
C GLY A 66 12.37 3.12 6.77
N LEU A 67 11.78 3.88 5.85
CA LEU A 67 10.78 4.88 6.18
C LEU A 67 9.40 4.22 6.19
N GLY A 68 8.73 4.31 7.35
CA GLY A 68 7.33 3.94 7.50
C GLY A 68 6.45 5.12 7.13
N THR A 69 5.71 5.01 6.02
CA THR A 69 4.75 6.06 5.60
C THR A 69 3.34 5.63 5.97
N LYS A 70 2.60 6.53 6.63
CA LYS A 70 1.20 6.34 7.03
C LYS A 70 0.27 6.94 5.97
N TYR A 71 -0.69 6.15 5.51
CA TYR A 71 -1.80 6.57 4.66
C TYR A 71 -3.11 6.34 5.40
N VAL A 72 -4.08 7.23 5.19
CA VAL A 72 -5.40 7.17 5.85
C VAL A 72 -6.47 7.10 4.77
N ARG A 73 -7.42 6.18 4.94
CA ARG A 73 -8.61 6.13 4.08
C ARG A 73 -9.46 7.38 4.32
N VAL A 74 -9.60 8.22 3.30
CA VAL A 74 -10.56 9.31 3.31
C VAL A 74 -11.93 8.72 2.94
N ARG A 75 -12.97 9.05 3.72
CA ARG A 75 -14.34 8.60 3.49
C ARG A 75 -14.97 9.29 2.30
#